data_AF-A0A536JRE1-F1
#
_entry.id   AF-A0A536JRE1-F1
#
_cell.length_a   1.000
_cell.length_b   1.000
_cell.length_c   1.000
_cell.angle_alpha   90.00
_cell.angle_beta   90.00
_cell.angle_gamma   90.00
#
_symmetry.space_group_name_H-M   'P 1'
#
loop_
_entity.id
_entity.type
_entity.pdbx_description
1 polymer ?
#
loop_
_entity_poly.entity_id
_entity_poly.type
_entity_poly.pdbx_seq_one_letter_code
_entity_poly.pdbx_strand_id
1 'polypeptide(L)'
;MNPSDESLRRHGLGLGCGVIGLLPASRCPVCETAGIMRYLASESSAQCGPCFFGLRALADACTRISEGSSDGHDLQRLQRWAAEVAGRGSCRHPDGAVMFLASSLDVFAREFAHHTAHNLRRSA
;
A
#
# COMPACT_ATOMS: atom_id res chain seq x y z
N MET A 1 20.37 -11.47 15.06
CA MET A 1 20.14 -12.10 13.74
C MET A 1 19.96 -10.96 12.73
N ASN A 2 20.98 -10.68 11.93
CA ASN A 2 20.93 -9.63 10.91
C ASN A 2 20.34 -10.29 9.64
N PRO A 3 19.11 -10.00 9.21
CA PRO A 3 18.61 -10.52 7.95
C PRO A 3 19.46 -9.91 6.83
N SER A 4 20.40 -10.69 6.30
CA SER A 4 21.16 -10.25 5.13
C SER A 4 20.20 -9.99 3.97
N ASP A 5 20.40 -8.89 3.24
CA ASP A 5 19.59 -8.50 2.07
C ASP A 5 19.42 -9.66 1.08
N GLU A 6 20.45 -10.50 0.94
CA GLU A 6 20.47 -11.76 0.17
C GLU A 6 19.32 -12.71 0.53
N SER A 7 19.04 -12.91 1.83
CA SER A 7 18.01 -13.85 2.27
C SER A 7 16.60 -13.37 1.95
N LEU A 8 16.38 -12.06 2.06
CA LEU A 8 15.10 -11.43 1.75
C LEU A 8 14.86 -11.41 0.24
N ARG A 9 15.90 -11.12 -0.55
CA ARG A 9 15.84 -11.11 -2.02
C ARG A 9 15.41 -12.45 -2.60
N ARG A 10 15.84 -13.57 -2.02
CA ARG A 10 15.39 -14.92 -2.44
C ARG A 10 13.87 -15.12 -2.31
N HIS A 11 13.21 -14.31 -1.50
CA HIS A 11 11.76 -14.32 -1.31
C HIS A 11 11.07 -13.15 -2.04
N GLY A 12 11.79 -12.44 -2.93
CA GLY A 12 11.27 -11.25 -3.62
C GLY A 12 11.10 -10.03 -2.72
N LEU A 13 11.68 -10.03 -1.52
CA LEU A 13 11.60 -8.94 -0.54
C LEU A 13 12.90 -8.12 -0.53
N GLY A 14 12.79 -6.86 -0.12
CA GLY A 14 13.94 -5.98 0.12
C GLY A 14 13.78 -5.22 1.43
N LEU A 15 14.86 -5.11 2.22
CA LEU A 15 14.82 -4.41 3.52
C LEU A 15 14.83 -2.87 3.37
N GLY A 16 15.28 -2.37 2.21
CA GLY A 16 15.36 -0.94 1.94
C GLY A 16 16.18 -0.19 2.99
N CYS A 17 15.57 0.79 3.65
CA CYS A 17 16.21 1.64 4.67
C CYS A 17 16.37 0.99 6.05
N GLY A 18 16.06 -0.31 6.22
CA GLY A 18 16.22 -0.97 7.52
C GLY A 18 15.11 -0.69 8.53
N VAL A 19 13.97 -0.11 8.09
CA VAL A 19 12.84 0.20 8.96
C VAL A 19 11.91 -1.00 9.07
N ILE A 20 11.61 -1.40 10.30
CA ILE A 20 10.67 -2.48 10.61
C ILE A 20 9.48 -1.87 11.37
N GLY A 21 8.32 -1.86 10.73
CA GLY A 21 7.05 -1.49 11.35
C GLY A 21 6.33 -2.72 11.91
N LEU A 22 5.80 -2.60 13.14
CA LEU A 22 4.98 -3.64 13.75
C LEU A 22 3.50 -3.23 13.66
N LEU A 23 2.68 -4.11 13.08
CA LEU A 23 1.23 -3.95 13.07
C LEU A 23 0.62 -4.78 14.20
N PRO A 24 0.06 -4.16 15.26
CA PRO A 24 -0.61 -4.91 16.32
C PRO A 24 -1.84 -5.64 15.79
N ALA A 25 -2.10 -6.85 16.28
CA ALA A 25 -3.27 -7.65 15.90
C ALA A 25 -4.62 -6.98 16.23
N SER A 26 -4.63 -5.98 17.12
CA SER A 26 -5.80 -5.18 17.45
C SER A 26 -6.13 -4.08 16.43
N ARG A 27 -5.29 -3.89 15.40
CA ARG A 27 -5.50 -2.89 14.35
C ARG A 27 -6.04 -3.50 13.07
N CYS A 28 -6.83 -2.71 12.35
CA CYS A 28 -7.29 -3.09 11.03
C CYS A 28 -6.19 -2.88 9.98
N PRO A 29 -5.75 -3.93 9.29
CA PRO A 29 -4.72 -3.80 8.25
C PRO A 29 -5.18 -2.96 7.05
N VAL A 30 -6.48 -2.97 6.71
CA VAL A 30 -7.02 -2.19 5.59
C VAL A 30 -6.87 -0.69 5.83
N CYS A 31 -7.23 -0.22 7.03
CA CYS A 31 -7.14 1.18 7.38
C CYS A 31 -5.68 1.66 7.57
N GLU A 32 -4.81 0.81 8.10
CA GLU A 32 -3.37 1.11 8.18
C GLU A 32 -2.74 1.18 6.78
N THR A 33 -3.11 0.25 5.89
CA THR A 33 -2.68 0.30 4.48
C THR A 33 -3.15 1.59 3.81
N ALA A 34 -4.41 1.98 3.99
CA ALA A 34 -4.92 3.24 3.47
C ALA A 34 -4.18 4.47 4.05
N GLY A 35 -3.83 4.43 5.34
CA GLY A 35 -3.03 5.46 5.99
C GLY A 35 -1.63 5.60 5.38
N ILE A 36 -0.93 4.49 5.19
CA ILE A 36 0.41 4.47 4.59
C ILE A 36 0.34 4.89 3.11
N MET A 37 -0.64 4.42 2.35
CA MET A 37 -0.80 4.83 0.95
C MET A 37 -1.09 6.33 0.80
N ARG A 38 -1.89 6.92 1.70
CA ARG A 38 -2.09 8.38 1.73
C ARG A 38 -0.79 9.12 2.03
N TYR A 39 0.00 8.64 2.98
CA TYR A 39 1.32 9.22 3.28
C TYR A 39 2.27 9.12 2.08
N LEU A 40 2.39 7.95 1.45
CA LEU A 40 3.24 7.77 0.28
C LEU A 40 2.78 8.63 -0.91
N ALA A 41 1.47 8.81 -1.08
CA ALA A 41 0.94 9.73 -2.09
C ALA A 41 1.27 11.20 -1.75
N SER A 42 1.25 11.62 -0.48
CA SER A 42 1.59 12.99 -0.09
C SER A 42 3.08 13.31 -0.18
N GLU A 43 3.96 12.32 -0.01
CA GLU A 43 5.41 12.47 -0.19
C GLU A 43 5.87 12.42 -1.65
N SER A 44 4.93 12.29 -2.59
CA SER A 44 5.21 12.30 -4.02
C SER A 44 5.65 13.68 -4.49
N SER A 45 6.79 13.77 -5.18
CA SER A 45 7.20 15.00 -5.89
C SER A 45 6.35 15.33 -7.12
N ALA A 46 5.44 14.42 -7.51
CA ALA A 46 4.51 14.56 -8.61
C ALA A 46 5.15 14.84 -10.01
N GLN A 47 6.44 14.51 -10.17
CA GLN A 47 7.21 14.76 -11.40
C GLN A 47 6.91 13.81 -12.56
N CYS A 48 6.23 12.69 -12.31
CA CYS A 48 5.90 11.70 -13.34
C CYS A 48 4.43 11.29 -13.27
N GLY A 49 3.87 10.83 -14.39
CA GLY A 49 2.48 10.38 -14.49
C GLY A 49 2.09 9.34 -13.42
N PRO A 50 2.89 8.30 -13.16
CA PRO A 50 2.60 7.33 -12.10
C PRO A 50 2.54 7.94 -10.70
N CYS A 51 3.35 8.97 -10.42
CA CYS A 51 3.31 9.71 -9.16
C CYS A 51 2.10 10.64 -9.06
N PHE A 52 1.81 11.40 -10.13
CA PHE A 52 0.75 12.41 -10.13
C PHE A 52 -0.65 11.77 -10.19
N PHE A 53 -0.84 10.79 -11.08
CA PHE A 53 -2.13 10.13 -11.30
C PHE A 53 -2.21 8.79 -10.57
N GLY A 54 -1.19 7.94 -10.71
CA GLY A 54 -1.21 6.55 -10.21
C GLY A 54 -1.29 6.45 -8.69
N LEU A 55 -0.31 7.00 -7.98
CA LEU A 55 -0.27 6.94 -6.51
C LEU A 55 -1.49 7.59 -5.86
N ARG A 56 -1.96 8.71 -6.43
CA ARG A 56 -3.18 9.36 -5.96
C ARG A 56 -4.40 8.45 -6.14
N ALA A 57 -4.61 7.88 -7.32
CA ALA A 57 -5.72 6.96 -7.58
C ALA A 57 -5.69 5.73 -6.66
N LEU A 58 -4.50 5.18 -6.39
CA LEU A 58 -4.32 4.06 -5.46
C LEU A 58 -4.67 4.45 -4.02
N ALA A 59 -4.18 5.60 -3.54
CA ALA A 59 -4.48 6.09 -2.20
C ALA A 59 -5.97 6.40 -2.01
N ASP A 60 -6.61 6.99 -3.01
CA ASP A 60 -8.04 7.30 -3.00
C ASP A 60 -8.88 6.02 -2.96
N ALA A 61 -8.53 5.00 -3.75
CA ALA A 61 -9.20 3.71 -3.73
C ALA A 61 -9.00 2.97 -2.39
N CYS A 62 -7.80 2.97 -1.81
CA CYS A 62 -7.58 2.42 -0.47
C CYS A 62 -8.43 3.15 0.58
N THR A 63 -8.55 4.47 0.46
CA THR A 63 -9.34 5.29 1.37
C THR A 63 -10.82 4.93 1.29
N ARG A 64 -11.39 4.83 0.08
CA ARG A 64 -12.78 4.40 -0.11
C ARG A 64 -13.08 3.02 0.49
N ILE A 65 -12.17 2.05 0.31
CA ILE A 65 -12.33 0.73 0.93
C ILE A 65 -12.30 0.85 2.46
N SER A 66 -11.34 1.60 3.02
CA SER A 66 -11.22 1.79 4.47
C SER A 66 -12.41 2.52 5.10
N GLU A 67 -13.07 3.39 4.34
CA GLU A 67 -14.24 4.15 4.80
C GLU A 67 -15.56 3.41 4.53
N GLY A 68 -15.51 2.23 3.89
CA GLY A 68 -16.71 1.50 3.45
C GLY A 68 -17.53 2.23 2.38
N SER A 69 -16.94 3.17 1.66
CA SER A 69 -17.53 3.93 0.56
C SER A 69 -17.12 3.39 -0.83
N SER A 70 -16.55 2.19 -0.87
CA SER A 70 -16.16 1.52 -2.11
C SER A 70 -17.37 1.10 -2.93
N ASP A 71 -17.25 1.21 -4.25
CA ASP A 71 -18.27 0.79 -5.22
C ASP A 71 -18.20 -0.71 -5.57
N GLY A 72 -17.42 -1.50 -4.83
CA GLY A 72 -17.20 -2.93 -5.08
C GLY A 72 -16.18 -3.24 -6.18
N HIS A 73 -15.77 -2.24 -6.98
CA HIS A 73 -14.76 -2.41 -8.01
C HIS A 73 -13.36 -1.93 -7.58
N ASP A 74 -13.25 -1.18 -6.48
CA ASP A 74 -11.96 -0.62 -6.06
C ASP A 74 -10.90 -1.69 -5.77
N LEU A 75 -11.27 -2.85 -5.23
CA LEU A 75 -10.30 -3.92 -4.98
C LEU A 75 -9.66 -4.43 -6.28
N GLN A 76 -10.49 -4.65 -7.31
CA GLN A 76 -10.01 -5.03 -8.64
C GLN A 76 -9.18 -3.91 -9.29
N ARG A 77 -9.59 -2.64 -9.11
CA ARG A 77 -8.83 -1.49 -9.60
C ARG A 77 -7.47 -1.39 -8.93
N LEU A 78 -7.38 -1.59 -7.62
CA LEU A 78 -6.11 -1.57 -6.89
C LEU A 78 -5.14 -2.63 -7.44
N GLN A 79 -5.60 -3.87 -7.62
CA GLN A 79 -4.78 -4.94 -8.19
C GLN A 79 -4.25 -4.58 -9.60
N ARG A 80 -5.13 -4.10 -10.47
CA ARG A 80 -4.77 -3.70 -11.83
C ARG A 80 -3.81 -2.51 -11.85
N TRP A 81 -4.15 -1.43 -11.14
CA TRP A 81 -3.39 -0.19 -11.15
C TRP A 81 -2.03 -0.32 -10.46
N ALA A 82 -1.90 -1.16 -9.43
CA ALA A 82 -0.62 -1.45 -8.80
C ALA A 82 0.36 -2.06 -9.83
N ALA A 83 -0.10 -2.99 -10.66
CA ALA A 83 0.69 -3.58 -11.74
C ALA A 83 1.01 -2.57 -12.86
N GLU A 84 0.08 -1.68 -13.20
CA GLU A 84 0.28 -0.66 -14.24
C GLU A 84 1.32 0.40 -13.83
N VAL A 85 1.36 0.78 -12.54
CA VAL A 85 2.28 1.81 -12.01
C VAL A 85 3.72 1.29 -11.87
N ALA A 86 3.90 0.00 -11.57
CA ALA A 86 5.21 -0.60 -11.33
C ALA A 86 6.19 -0.38 -12.49
N GLY A 87 7.40 0.10 -12.18
CA GLY A 87 8.50 0.29 -13.12
C GLY A 87 8.35 1.48 -14.07
N ARG A 88 7.34 2.34 -13.88
CA ARG A 88 7.06 3.47 -14.80
C ARG A 88 7.42 4.84 -14.25
N GLY A 89 7.87 4.91 -12.99
CA GLY A 89 8.24 6.17 -12.35
C GLY A 89 9.58 6.73 -12.80
N SER A 90 9.76 8.05 -12.70
CA SER A 90 11.08 8.68 -12.86
C SER A 90 12.04 8.35 -11.70
N CYS A 91 11.52 7.84 -10.58
CA CYS A 91 12.30 7.35 -9.44
C CYS A 91 11.65 6.06 -8.89
N ARG A 92 12.25 5.48 -7.83
CA ARG A 92 11.77 4.25 -7.17
C ARG A 92 10.64 4.46 -6.17
N HIS A 93 10.23 5.69 -5.88
CA HIS A 93 9.12 5.98 -4.96
C HIS A 93 7.81 5.26 -5.33
N PRO A 94 7.30 5.37 -6.57
CA PRO A 94 6.07 4.66 -6.94
C PRO A 94 6.23 3.14 -6.91
N ASP A 95 7.42 2.61 -7.24
CA ASP A 95 7.72 1.18 -7.14
C ASP A 95 7.60 0.69 -5.69
N GLY A 96 8.15 1.45 -4.74
CA GLY A 96 8.06 1.15 -3.31
C GLY A 96 6.62 1.15 -2.81
N ALA A 97 5.82 2.14 -3.24
CA ALA A 97 4.42 2.23 -2.85
C ALA A 97 3.56 1.08 -3.40
N VAL A 98 3.75 0.69 -4.66
CA VAL A 98 2.98 -0.44 -5.22
C VAL A 98 3.45 -1.78 -4.70
N MET A 99 4.74 -1.94 -4.37
CA MET A 99 5.24 -3.14 -3.69
C MET A 99 4.59 -3.29 -2.30
N PHE A 100 4.53 -2.21 -1.53
CA PHE A 100 3.82 -2.19 -0.24
C PHE A 100 2.35 -2.57 -0.41
N LEU A 101 1.64 -1.91 -1.35
CA LEU A 101 0.23 -2.18 -1.58
C LEU A 101 -0.03 -3.62 -2.05
N ALA A 102 0.77 -4.14 -2.99
CA ALA A 102 0.60 -5.49 -3.50
C ALA A 102 0.77 -6.54 -2.39
N SER A 103 1.79 -6.36 -1.53
CA SER A 103 1.99 -7.21 -0.35
C SER A 103 0.81 -7.13 0.63
N SER A 104 0.30 -5.92 0.91
CA SER A 104 -0.87 -5.75 1.76
C SER A 104 -2.14 -6.40 1.19
N LEU A 105 -2.35 -6.33 -0.13
CA LEU A 105 -3.49 -6.97 -0.80
C LEU A 105 -3.40 -8.49 -0.77
N ASP A 106 -2.19 -9.05 -0.83
CA ASP A 106 -1.96 -10.49 -0.77
C ASP A 106 -2.12 -11.02 0.67
N VAL A 107 -1.39 -10.44 1.62
CA VAL A 107 -1.38 -10.87 3.02
C VAL A 107 -2.73 -10.65 3.71
N PHE A 108 -3.43 -9.56 3.38
CA PHE A 108 -4.71 -9.19 3.99
C PHE A 108 -5.89 -9.33 3.03
N ALA A 109 -5.80 -10.23 2.05
CA ALA A 109 -6.82 -10.42 1.01
C ALA A 109 -8.23 -10.59 1.59
N ARG A 110 -8.35 -11.35 2.69
CA ARG A 110 -9.63 -11.60 3.35
C ARG A 110 -10.18 -10.35 4.02
N GLU A 111 -9.33 -9.59 4.70
CA GLU A 111 -9.70 -8.35 5.37
C GLU A 111 -10.13 -7.29 4.36
N PHE A 112 -9.45 -7.17 3.22
CA PHE A 112 -9.87 -6.29 2.12
C PHE A 112 -11.22 -6.72 1.51
N ALA A 113 -11.44 -8.02 1.29
CA ALA A 113 -12.67 -8.53 0.67
C ALA A 113 -13.91 -8.37 1.56
N HIS A 114 -13.75 -8.39 2.89
CA HIS A 114 -14.85 -8.33 3.85
C HIS A 114 -14.86 -7.05 4.68
N HIS A 115 -14.06 -6.04 4.31
CA HIS A 115 -13.93 -4.82 5.08
C HIS A 115 -15.26 -4.08 5.18
N THR A 116 -15.63 -3.68 6.39
CA THR A 116 -16.75 -2.77 6.64
C THR A 116 -16.26 -1.55 7.41
N ALA A 117 -16.89 -0.40 7.18
CA ALA A 117 -16.51 0.83 7.86
C ALA A 117 -16.59 0.68 9.38
N HIS A 118 -15.52 1.05 10.08
CA HIS A 118 -15.47 1.07 11.53
C HIS A 118 -14.51 2.15 12.02
N ASN A 119 -14.78 2.67 13.21
CA ASN A 119 -13.91 3.67 13.83
C ASN A 119 -12.63 3.01 14.35
N LEU A 120 -11.48 3.49 13.91
CA LEU A 120 -10.18 3.11 14.48
C LEU A 120 -9.56 4.29 15.22
N ARG A 121 -8.89 3.97 16.32
CA ARG A 121 -7.93 4.87 16.96
C ARG A 121 -6.62 4.76 16.16
N ARG A 122 -6.26 5.79 15.38
CA ARG A 122 -4.87 5.93 14.89
C ARG A 122 -3.99 6.07 16.13
N SER A 123 -2.88 5.34 16.24
CA SER A 123 -1.82 5.82 17.14
C SER A 123 -1.13 6.99 16.47
N ALA A 124 -0.96 8.04 17.26
CA ALA A 124 0.09 9.02 17.09
C ALA A 124 1.46 8.35 16.97
#